data_AF-A0ABD5RWC4-F1
#
_entry.id   AF-A0ABD5RWC4-F1
#
_cell.length_a   1.000
_cell.length_b   1.000
_cell.length_c   1.000
_cell.angle_alpha   90.00
_cell.angle_beta   90.00
_cell.angle_gamma   90.00
#
_symmetry.space_group_name_H-M   'P 1'
#
loop_
_entity.id
_entity.type
_entity.pdbx_description
1 polymer ?
#
loop_
_entity_poly.entity_id
_entity_poly.type
_entity_poly.pdbx_seq_one_letter_code
_entity_poly.pdbx_strand_id
1 'polypeptide(L)' 'MVSRENRVIAVCIVLAFFVGAGAYQIESWPEWAGFAAFVFTGVVLPTSINEYADRKRTTA' A
#
# COMPACT_ATOMS: atom_id res chain seq x y z
N MET A 1 16.44 -8.27 -13.00
CA MET A 1 15.04 -8.77 -13.12
C MET A 1 14.30 -8.31 -11.88
N VAL A 2 13.19 -7.58 -11.99
CA VAL A 2 12.47 -7.06 -10.83
C VAL A 2 11.50 -8.15 -10.34
N SER A 3 11.61 -8.56 -9.08
CA SER A 3 10.67 -9.53 -8.47
C SER A 3 9.23 -8.99 -8.51
N ARG A 4 8.24 -9.89 -8.55
CA ARG A 4 6.82 -9.54 -8.42
C ARG A 4 6.59 -8.70 -7.16
N GLU A 5 7.21 -9.08 -6.05
CA GLU A 5 7.12 -8.34 -4.78
C GLU A 5 7.61 -6.90 -4.92
N ASN A 6 8.76 -6.69 -5.58
CA ASN A 6 9.28 -5.35 -5.82
C ASN A 6 8.33 -4.51 -6.70
N ARG A 7 7.63 -5.13 -7.65
CA ARG A 7 6.62 -4.44 -8.46
C ARG A 7 5.40 -4.06 -7.62
N VAL A 8 4.93 -4.94 -6.72
CA VAL A 8 3.82 -4.65 -5.79
C VAL A 8 4.18 -3.50 -4.87
N ILE A 9 5.37 -3.55 -4.25
CA ILE A 9 5.88 -2.49 -3.38
C ILE A 9 5.96 -1.15 -4.13
N ALA A 10 6.50 -1.14 -5.36
CA ALA A 10 6.58 0.08 -6.16
C ALA A 10 5.21 0.71 -6.44
N VAL A 11 4.20 -0.11 -6.76
CA VAL A 11 2.82 0.38 -6.98
C VAL A 11 2.22 0.92 -5.68
N CYS A 12 2.42 0.23 -4.56
CA CYS A 12 1.95 0.67 -3.25
C CYS A 12 2.59 2.00 -2.82
N ILE A 13 3.87 2.22 -3.12
CA ILE A 13 4.56 3.49 -2.87
C ILE A 13 3.93 4.63 -3.69
N VAL A 14 3.68 4.40 -4.98
CA VAL A 14 3.02 5.40 -5.84
C VAL A 14 1.62 5.73 -5.32
N LEU A 15 0.85 4.72 -4.92
CA LEU A 15 -0.46 4.90 -4.29
C LEU A 15 -0.38 5.70 -2.99
N ALA A 16 0.58 5.39 -2.12
CA ALA A 16 0.80 6.13 -0.88
C ALA A 16 1.06 7.62 -1.14
N PHE A 17 1.79 7.94 -2.22
CA PHE A 17 2.05 9.32 -2.62
C PHE A 17 0.77 10.08 -2.99
N PHE A 18 -0.11 9.45 -3.78
CA PHE A 18 -1.40 10.04 -4.14
C PHE A 18 -2.35 10.15 -2.94
N VAL A 19 -2.37 9.15 -2.05
CA VAL A 19 -3.16 9.19 -0.82
C VAL A 19 -2.69 10.33 0.08
N GLY A 20 -1.38 10.50 0.25
CA GLY A 20 -0.81 11.62 1.01
C GLY A 20 -1.15 12.97 0.40
N ALA A 21 -1.05 13.10 -0.92
CA ALA A 21 -1.42 14.33 -1.63
C ALA A 21 -2.91 14.67 -1.48
N GLY A 22 -3.79 13.66 -1.53
CA GLY A 22 -5.22 13.85 -1.30
C GLY A 22 -5.53 14.22 0.15
N ALA A 23 -4.90 13.55 1.11
CA ALA A 23 -5.07 13.82 2.54
C ALA A 23 -4.62 15.24 2.92
N TYR A 24 -3.56 15.76 2.29
CA TYR A 24 -3.09 17.14 2.50
C TYR A 24 -4.16 18.20 2.17
N GLN A 25 -5.11 17.90 1.28
CA GLN A 25 -6.16 18.83 0.89
C GLN A 25 -7.33 18.87 1.89
N ILE A 26 -7.29 18.07 2.96
CA ILE A 26 -8.42 17.89 3.86
C ILE A 26 -8.12 18.58 5.18
N GLU A 27 -8.75 19.74 5.36
CA GLU A 27 -8.48 20.69 6.44
C GLU A 27 -8.78 20.13 7.85
N SER A 28 -9.68 19.14 7.94
CA SER A 28 -10.10 18.49 9.19
C SER A 28 -9.63 17.02 9.29
N TRP A 29 -8.47 16.69 8.71
CA TRP A 29 -7.94 15.33 8.77
C TRP A 29 -7.50 14.95 10.19
N PRO A 30 -7.98 13.83 10.75
CA PRO A 30 -7.53 13.39 12.07
C PRO A 30 -6.02 13.09 12.09
N GLU A 31 -5.31 13.50 13.14
CA GLU A 31 -3.86 13.29 13.27
C GLU A 31 -3.45 11.81 13.11
N TRP A 32 -4.25 10.90 13.66
CA TRP A 32 -4.01 9.45 13.56
C TRP A 32 -4.24 8.90 12.15
N ALA A 33 -5.04 9.56 11.32
CA ALA A 33 -5.44 9.05 10.02
C ALA A 33 -4.27 9.06 9.02
N GLY A 34 -3.34 10.01 9.14
CA GLY A 34 -2.10 10.01 8.36
C GLY A 34 -1.21 8.81 8.67
N PHE A 35 -1.01 8.52 9.95
CA PHE A 35 -0.25 7.33 10.39
C PHE A 35 -0.93 6.03 9.95
N ALA A 36 -2.25 5.92 10.11
CA ALA A 36 -3.02 4.75 9.69
C ALA A 36 -2.91 4.53 8.17
N ALA A 37 -3.03 5.60 7.36
CA ALA A 37 -2.88 5.52 5.91
C ALA A 37 -1.47 5.09 5.49
N PHE A 38 -0.43 5.59 6.16
CA PHE A 38 0.95 5.20 5.92
C PHE A 38 1.19 3.71 6.24
N VAL A 39 0.77 3.25 7.41
CA VAL A 39 0.90 1.83 7.81
C VAL A 39 0.13 0.93 6.86
N PHE A 40 -1.08 1.32 6.49
CA PHE A 40 -1.90 0.54 5.57
C PHE A 40 -1.26 0.42 4.18
N THR A 41 -0.88 1.54 3.58
CA THR A 41 -0.32 1.56 2.21
C THR A 41 1.10 1.02 2.14
N GLY A 42 1.92 1.23 3.16
CA GLY A 42 3.32 0.81 3.19
C GLY A 42 3.54 -0.63 3.66
N VAL A 43 2.65 -1.18 4.49
CA VAL A 43 2.82 -2.51 5.10
C VAL A 43 1.65 -3.43 4.77
N VAL A 44 0.45 -3.09 5.22
CA VAL A 44 -0.69 -4.02 5.18
C VAL A 44 -1.06 -4.38 3.75
N LEU A 45 -1.18 -3.38 2.88
CA LEU A 45 -1.58 -3.54 1.50
C LEU A 45 -0.58 -4.38 0.67
N PRO A 46 0.73 -4.05 0.62
CA PRO A 46 1.70 -4.85 -0.13
C PRO A 46 1.83 -6.27 0.42
N THR A 47 1.80 -6.46 1.75
CA THR A 47 1.83 -7.80 2.35
C THR A 47 0.61 -8.62 1.96
N SER A 48 -0.59 -8.04 2.05
CA SER A 48 -1.85 -8.72 1.69
C SER A 48 -1.90 -9.10 0.21
N ILE A 49 -1.43 -8.21 -0.68
CA ILE A 49 -1.39 -8.47 -2.13
C ILE A 49 -0.41 -9.60 -2.44
N ASN A 50 0.78 -9.59 -1.85
CA ASN A 50 1.77 -10.64 -2.07
C ASN A 50 1.27 -11.99 -1.54
N GLU A 51 0.72 -12.01 -0.33
CA GLU A 51 0.20 -13.23 0.29
C GLU A 51 -0.99 -13.81 -0.50
N TYR A 52 -1.89 -12.96 -1.01
CA TYR A 52 -2.96 -13.38 -1.91
C TYR A 52 -2.43 -13.97 -3.22
N ALA A 53 -1.43 -13.32 -3.83
CA ALA A 53 -0.81 -13.80 -5.06
C ALA A 53 -0.08 -15.14 -4.85
N ASP A 54 0.54 -15.34 -3.69
CA ASP A 54 1.18 -16.60 -3.33
C ASP A 54 0.17 -17.72 -3.10
N ARG A 55 -0.92 -17.45 -2.38
CA ARG A 55 -2.03 -18.42 -2.22
C ARG A 55 -2.56 -18.91 -3.57
N LYS A 56 -2.79 -18.00 -4.52
CA LYS A 56 -3.24 -18.38 -5.87
C LYS A 56 -2.25 -19.26 -6.62
N ARG A 57 -0.95 -19.05 -6.40
CA ARG A 57 0.10 -19.84 -7.06
C ARG A 57 0.23 -21.25 -6.49
N THR A 58 -0.09 -21.44 -5.21
CA THR A 58 -0.08 -22.76 -4.58
C THR A 58 -1.31 -23.60 -4.95
N THR A 59 -2.44 -22.97 -5.27
CA THR A 59 -3.69 -23.65 -5.65
C THR A 59 -3.84 -23.89 -7.16
N ALA A 60 -2.91 -23.42 -7.98
CA ALA A 60 -2.91 -23.56 -9.44
C ALA A 60 -1.85 -24.57 -9.90
#